data_AF-A0A4R5K929-F1
#
_entry.id   AF-A0A4R5K929-F1
#
_cell.length_a   1.000
_cell.length_b   1.000
_cell.length_c   1.000
_cell.angle_alpha   90.00
_cell.angle_beta   90.00
_cell.angle_gamma   90.00
#
_symmetry.space_group_name_H-M   'P 1'
#
loop_
_entity.id
_entity.type
_entity.pdbx_description
1 polymer ?
#
loop_
_entity_poly.entity_id
_entity_poly.type
_entity_poly.pdbx_seq_one_letter_code
_entity_poly.pdbx_strand_id
1 'polypeptide(L)'
;MAGYFELMDAPDGGYRVALVDSEDYLVAMSVTFPDGAAAAKGIANIREIAGTATVRDNRHGHDELATHRKRHAASAQHGKIERSRKAAGR
;
A
#
# COMPACT_ATOMS: atom_id res chain seq x y z
N MET A 1 20.02 -12.16 -9.98
CA MET A 1 19.62 -11.38 -11.18
C MET A 1 18.71 -10.24 -10.73
N ALA A 2 18.49 -9.20 -11.53
CA ALA A 2 17.40 -8.26 -11.24
C ALA A 2 16.06 -8.93 -11.65
N GLY A 3 14.98 -8.64 -10.93
CA GLY A 3 13.63 -9.03 -11.36
C GLY A 3 13.27 -8.44 -12.73
N TYR A 4 12.22 -8.97 -13.35
CA TYR A 4 11.86 -8.63 -14.73
C TYR A 4 10.35 -8.58 -14.96
N PHE A 5 9.96 -7.99 -16.09
CA PHE A 5 8.56 -7.93 -16.52
C PHE A 5 8.34 -8.93 -17.64
N GLU A 6 7.26 -9.69 -17.56
CA GLU A 6 6.80 -10.58 -18.64
C GLU A 6 5.51 -10.02 -19.25
N LEU A 7 5.40 -10.13 -20.58
CA LEU A 7 4.17 -9.87 -21.31
C LEU A 7 3.54 -11.21 -21.68
N MET A 8 2.29 -11.41 -21.31
CA MET A 8 1.56 -12.67 -21.50
C MET A 8 0.23 -12.42 -22.20
N ASP A 9 -0.24 -13.40 -22.95
CA ASP A 9 -1.61 -13.41 -23.47
C ASP A 9 -2.60 -13.67 -22.33
N ALA A 10 -3.71 -12.92 -22.31
CA ALA A 10 -4.76 -13.13 -21.34
C ALA A 10 -5.70 -14.28 -21.79
N PRO A 11 -6.26 -15.09 -20.87
CA PRO A 11 -7.12 -16.23 -21.21
C PRO A 11 -8.39 -15.84 -21.98
N ASP A 12 -8.86 -14.62 -21.77
CA ASP A 12 -10.05 -14.01 -22.37
C ASP A 12 -9.73 -13.16 -23.62
N GLY A 13 -8.48 -13.18 -24.08
CA GLY A 13 -7.96 -12.30 -25.13
C GLY A 13 -7.38 -11.00 -24.57
N GLY A 14 -6.50 -10.36 -25.32
CA GLY A 14 -5.70 -9.22 -24.85
C GLY A 14 -4.43 -9.66 -24.11
N TYR A 15 -3.85 -8.76 -23.32
CA TYR A 15 -2.50 -8.92 -22.77
C TYR A 15 -2.44 -8.62 -21.28
N ARG A 16 -1.58 -9.30 -20.53
CA ARG A 16 -1.27 -9.00 -19.13
C ARG A 16 0.23 -8.85 -18.95
N VAL A 17 0.59 -8.11 -17.91
CA VAL A 17 1.97 -7.89 -17.49
C VAL A 17 2.16 -8.57 -16.14
N ALA A 18 3.15 -9.44 -16.04
CA ALA A 18 3.62 -10.01 -14.78
C ALA A 18 4.91 -9.32 -14.33
N LEU A 19 5.06 -9.10 -13.03
CA LEU A 19 6.31 -8.70 -12.40
C LEU A 19 6.85 -9.90 -11.62
N VAL A 20 8.07 -10.30 -11.97
CA VAL A 20 8.78 -11.42 -11.38
C VAL A 20 10.00 -10.88 -10.64
N ASP A 21 10.26 -11.36 -9.42
CA ASP A 21 11.44 -10.97 -8.67
C ASP A 21 12.71 -11.73 -9.12
N SER A 22 13.80 -11.54 -8.37
CA SER A 22 15.10 -12.15 -8.70
C SER A 22 15.19 -13.65 -8.45
N GLU A 23 14.18 -14.22 -7.77
CA GLU A 23 14.08 -15.62 -7.38
C GLU A 23 12.99 -16.34 -8.19
N ASP A 24 12.56 -15.75 -9.30
CA ASP A 24 11.49 -16.24 -10.18
C ASP A 24 10.11 -16.33 -9.52
N TYR A 25 9.87 -15.57 -8.43
CA TYR A 25 8.54 -15.47 -7.83
C TYR A 25 7.67 -14.39 -8.46
N LEU A 26 6.41 -14.74 -8.74
CA LEU A 26 5.40 -13.80 -9.22
C LEU A 26 5.01 -12.82 -8.11
N VAL A 27 5.35 -11.55 -8.28
CA VAL A 27 5.08 -10.47 -7.33
C VAL A 27 3.74 -9.79 -7.61
N ALA A 28 3.44 -9.56 -8.89
CA ALA A 28 2.23 -8.88 -9.31
C ALA A 28 1.80 -9.30 -10.71
N MET A 29 0.50 -9.23 -10.98
CA MET A 29 -0.08 -9.37 -12.30
C MET A 29 -1.05 -8.22 -12.55
N SER A 30 -0.93 -7.59 -13.72
CA SER A 30 -1.82 -6.51 -14.13
C SER A 30 -3.24 -6.99 -14.45
N VAL A 31 -4.14 -6.03 -14.64
CA VAL A 31 -5.38 -6.26 -15.38
C VAL A 31 -5.09 -6.61 -16.85
N THR A 32 -6.10 -7.12 -17.56
CA THR A 32 -6.04 -7.33 -19.00
C THR A 32 -6.04 -6.00 -19.75
N PHE A 33 -5.05 -5.80 -20.62
CA PHE A 33 -4.95 -4.73 -21.59
C PHE A 33 -5.55 -5.17 -22.94
N PRO A 34 -6.10 -4.25 -23.73
CA PRO A 34 -6.72 -4.59 -25.01
C PRO A 34 -5.71 -5.02 -26.08
N ASP A 35 -4.47 -4.49 -26.04
CA ASP A 35 -3.42 -4.77 -27.00
C ASP A 35 -2.02 -4.71 -26.36
N GLY A 36 -1.01 -5.22 -27.09
CA GLY A 36 0.36 -5.31 -26.58
C GLY A 36 1.04 -3.94 -26.41
N ALA A 37 0.66 -2.93 -27.18
CA ALA A 37 1.22 -1.59 -27.05
C ALA A 37 0.73 -0.91 -25.76
N ALA A 38 -0.54 -1.11 -25.41
CA ALA A 38 -1.13 -0.66 -24.15
C ALA A 38 -0.44 -1.33 -22.96
N ALA A 39 -0.15 -2.63 -23.05
CA ALA A 39 0.58 -3.34 -22.01
C ALA A 39 2.04 -2.87 -21.86
N ALA A 40 2.74 -2.64 -22.97
CA ALA A 40 4.10 -2.08 -22.97
C ALA A 40 4.13 -0.67 -22.36
N LYS A 41 3.13 0.17 -22.66
CA LYS A 41 2.94 1.46 -22.00
C LYS A 41 2.69 1.30 -20.51
N GLY A 42 1.92 0.28 -20.10
CA GLY A 42 1.73 -0.08 -18.70
C GLY A 42 3.06 -0.36 -17.98
N ILE A 43 3.97 -1.13 -18.59
CA ILE A 43 5.32 -1.38 -18.05
C ILE A 43 6.10 -0.07 -17.89
N ALA A 44 6.08 0.81 -18.90
CA ALA A 44 6.78 2.08 -18.83
C ALA A 44 6.28 2.93 -17.65
N ASN A 45 4.96 3.02 -17.48
CA ASN A 45 4.35 3.76 -16.37
C ASN A 45 4.71 3.16 -15.01
N ILE A 46 4.73 1.83 -14.88
CA ILE A 46 5.15 1.17 -13.63
C ILE A 46 6.60 1.50 -13.31
N ARG A 47 7.50 1.42 -14.29
CA ARG A 47 8.92 1.72 -14.10
C ARG A 47 9.16 3.16 -13.64
N GLU A 48 8.37 4.10 -14.16
CA GLU A 48 8.45 5.52 -13.77
C GLU A 48 8.20 5.73 -12.27
N ILE A 49 7.28 4.95 -11.69
CA ILE A 49 6.84 5.14 -10.30
C ILE A 49 7.35 4.09 -9.31
N ALA A 50 7.96 3.00 -9.78
CA ALA A 50 8.27 1.82 -8.95
C ALA A 50 9.13 2.13 -7.71
N GLY A 51 10.02 3.13 -7.78
CA GLY A 51 10.90 3.52 -6.68
C GLY A 51 10.38 4.66 -5.79
N THR A 52 9.31 5.35 -6.20
CA THR A 52 8.89 6.63 -5.60
C THR A 52 7.41 6.69 -5.23
N ALA A 53 6.61 5.74 -5.69
CA ALA A 53 5.18 5.71 -5.44
C ALA A 53 4.86 5.62 -3.93
N THR A 54 3.92 6.44 -3.47
CA THR A 54 3.41 6.38 -2.09
C THR A 54 2.62 5.09 -1.87
N VAL A 55 2.97 4.34 -0.82
CA VAL A 55 2.21 3.15 -0.40
C VAL A 55 0.95 3.58 0.36
N ARG A 56 -0.22 3.10 -0.08
CA ARG A 56 -1.51 3.26 0.61
C ARG A 56 -2.00 1.89 1.05
N ASP A 57 -2.13 1.66 2.36
CA ASP A 57 -2.69 0.43 2.90
C ASP A 57 -4.21 0.60 3.12
N ASN A 58 -4.99 -0.12 2.31
CA ASN A 58 -6.46 -0.15 2.35
C ASN A 58 -7.01 -1.46 2.93
N ARG A 59 -6.18 -2.26 3.61
CA ARG A 59 -6.64 -3.49 4.26
C ARG A 59 -7.58 -3.15 5.42
N HIS A 60 -8.63 -3.96 5.60
CA HIS A 60 -9.51 -3.83 6.76
C HIS A 60 -8.71 -4.03 8.07
N GLY A 61 -8.92 -3.17 9.07
CA GLY A 61 -8.28 -3.25 10.39
C GLY A 61 -7.00 -2.42 10.59
N HIS A 62 -6.43 -1.80 9.54
CA HIS A 62 -5.25 -0.93 9.69
C HIS A 62 -5.52 0.32 10.56
N ASP A 63 -6.79 0.75 10.64
CA ASP A 63 -7.22 1.89 11.45
C ASP A 63 -7.35 1.58 12.95
N GLU A 64 -7.28 0.31 13.36
CA GLU A 64 -7.36 -0.08 14.77
C GLU A 64 -6.12 0.37 15.56
N LEU A 65 -4.93 0.27 14.96
CA LEU A 65 -3.69 0.77 15.57
C LEU A 65 -3.68 2.30 15.69
N ALA A 66 -4.23 3.00 14.70
CA ALA A 66 -4.38 4.46 14.71
C ALA A 66 -5.40 4.92 15.77
N THR A 67 -6.53 4.22 15.91
CA THR A 67 -7.56 4.51 16.92
C THR A 67 -7.14 4.09 18.34
N HIS A 68 -6.36 3.02 18.52
CA HIS A 68 -5.78 2.67 19.83
C HIS A 68 -4.83 3.76 20.35
N ARG A 69 -3.97 4.31 19.48
CA ARG A 69 -3.07 5.42 19.86
C ARG A 69 -3.83 6.67 20.30
N LYS A 70 -4.91 7.02 19.58
CA LYS A 70 -5.78 8.15 19.94
C LYS A 70 -6.49 7.94 21.29
N ARG A 71 -6.98 6.72 21.55
CA ARG A 71 -7.63 6.37 22.83
C ARG A 71 -6.67 6.47 24.03
N HIS A 72 -5.42 6.02 23.89
CA HIS A 72 -4.42 6.15 24.95
C HIS A 72 -3.97 7.61 25.19
N ALA A 73 -3.90 8.43 24.13
CA ALA A 73 -3.57 9.85 24.27
C ALA A 73 -4.69 10.62 25.00
N ALA A 74 -5.96 10.33 24.69
CA ALA A 74 -7.11 10.96 25.34
C ALA A 74 -7.24 10.59 26.82
N SER A 75 -6.99 9.33 27.20
CA SER A 75 -7.03 8.90 28.60
C SER A 75 -5.88 9.49 29.43
N ALA A 76 -4.69 9.63 28.85
CA ALA A 76 -3.56 10.29 29.49
C ALA A 76 -3.80 11.80 29.74
N GLN A 77 -4.51 12.47 28.83
CA GLN A 77 -4.90 13.87 28.99
C GLN A 77 -5.98 14.05 30.07
N HIS A 78 -6.99 13.17 30.12
CA HIS A 78 -8.04 13.19 31.14
C HIS A 78 -7.44 13.07 32.56
N GLY A 79 -6.53 12.12 32.77
CA GLY A 79 -5.85 11.94 34.06
C GLY A 79 -4.89 13.08 34.44
N LYS A 80 -4.40 13.88 33.49
CA LYS A 80 -3.60 15.09 33.80
C LYS A 80 -4.50 16.26 34.23
N ILE A 81 -5.64 16.44 33.56
CA ILE A 81 -6.61 17.50 33.88
C ILE A 81 -7.17 17.30 35.28
N GLU A 82 -7.54 16.07 35.64
CA GLU A 82 -8.11 15.74 36.95
C GLU A 82 -7.12 15.96 38.10
N ARG A 83 -5.84 15.58 37.90
CA ARG A 83 -4.77 15.83 38.88
C ARG A 83 -4.47 17.32 39.07
N SER A 84 -4.53 18.12 38.00
CA SER A 84 -4.32 19.56 38.08
C SER A 84 -5.43 20.28 38.88
N ARG A 85 -6.69 19.86 38.72
CA ARG A 85 -7.83 20.40 39.46
C ARG A 85 -7.76 20.07 40.96
N LYS A 86 -7.26 18.88 41.30
CA LYS A 86 -7.07 18.47 42.71
C LYS A 86 -5.92 19.21 43.40
N ALA A 87 -4.91 19.67 42.66
CA ALA A 87 -3.78 20.41 43.20
C ALA A 87 -4.05 21.92 43.40
N ALA A 88 -4.98 22.50 42.62
CA ALA A 88 -5.32 23.92 42.69
C ALA A 88 -6.39 24.27 43.75
N GLY A 89 -6.95 23.29 44.46
CA GLY A 89 -7.97 23.46 45.49
C GLY A 89 -7.44 23.35 46.91
N ARG A 90 -6.46 24.17 47.28
CA ARG A 90 -6.06 24.41 48.68
C ARG A 90 -6.06 25.90 48.97
#